data_AF-A0A561V490-F1
#
_entry.id   AF-A0A561V490-F1
#
_cell.length_a   1.000
_cell.length_b   1.000
_cell.length_c   1.000
_cell.angle_alpha   90.00
_cell.angle_beta   90.00
_cell.angle_gamma   90.00
#
_symmetry.space_group_name_H-M   'P 1'
#
loop_
_entity.id
_entity.type
_entity.pdbx_description
1 polymer ?
#
loop_
_entity_poly.entity_id
_entity_poly.type
_entity_poly.pdbx_seq_one_letter_code
_entity_poly.pdbx_strand_id
1 'polypeptide(L)' 'MLNAMEKQRKKYLECPCGELLEGTDDDTLVAAVQAHLRAVHPHLTYDREQILLMAR' A
#
# COMPACT_ATOMS: atom_id res chain seq x y z
N MET A 1 20.64 8.52 -20.60
CA MET A 1 19.29 7.92 -20.52
C MET A 1 19.30 7.00 -19.30
N LEU A 2 18.78 7.47 -18.16
CA LEU A 2 18.73 6.65 -16.95
C LEU A 2 17.68 5.55 -17.13
N ASN A 3 18.09 4.33 -16.81
CA ASN A 3 17.41 3.06 -17.06
C ASN A 3 15.96 3.04 -16.56
N ALA A 4 15.06 2.46 -17.35
CA ALA A 4 13.70 2.05 -16.98
C ALA A 4 13.67 0.89 -15.96
N MET A 5 14.58 0.90 -14.99
CA MET A 5 14.78 -0.14 -13.96
C MET A 5 14.89 0.46 -12.55
N GLU A 6 14.25 1.60 -12.30
CA GLU A 6 13.90 1.98 -10.92
C GLU A 6 12.91 0.94 -10.40
N LYS A 7 13.49 -0.11 -9.83
CA LYS A 7 12.91 -1.42 -9.50
C LYS A 7 11.43 -1.36 -9.11
N GLN A 8 10.61 -2.06 -9.90
CA GLN A 8 9.32 -2.61 -9.51
C GLN A 8 9.54 -3.57 -8.34
N ARG A 9 9.61 -3.04 -7.11
CA ARG A 9 9.73 -3.81 -5.88
C ARG A 9 8.33 -3.99 -5.34
N LYS A 10 7.91 -5.25 -5.18
CA LYS A 10 6.71 -5.59 -4.43
C LYS A 10 6.78 -4.92 -3.05
N LYS A 11 5.67 -4.31 -2.66
CA LYS A 11 5.48 -3.59 -1.40
C LYS A 11 4.46 -4.33 -0.57
N TYR A 12 4.68 -4.34 0.74
CA TYR A 12 3.81 -5.04 1.68
C TYR A 12 3.40 -4.10 2.81
N LEU A 13 2.16 -4.23 3.28
CA LEU A 13 1.68 -3.59 4.49
C LEU A 13 0.92 -4.62 5.32
N GLU A 14 1.35 -4.84 6.56
CA GLU A 14 0.56 -5.59 7.54
C GLU A 14 -0.38 -4.62 8.26
N CYS A 15 -1.68 -4.78 8.01
CA CYS A 15 -2.69 -3.99 8.69
C CYS A 15 -2.75 -4.41 10.16
N PRO A 16 -2.95 -3.48 11.12
CA PRO A 16 -3.12 -3.84 12.54
C PRO A 16 -4.24 -4.84 12.83
N CYS A 17 -5.20 -5.02 11.91
CA CYS A 17 -6.26 -6.03 12.02
C CYS A 17 -5.81 -7.47 11.67
N GLY A 18 -4.58 -7.64 11.18
CA GLY A 18 -3.98 -8.92 10.83
C GLY A 18 -3.93 -9.25 9.33
N GLU A 19 -4.51 -8.41 8.46
CA GLU A 19 -4.48 -8.63 7.01
C GLU A 19 -3.16 -8.16 6.39
N LEU A 20 -2.57 -9.00 5.52
CA LEU A 20 -1.40 -8.65 4.72
C LEU A 20 -1.84 -8.13 3.36
N LEU A 21 -1.46 -6.90 3.03
CA LEU A 21 -1.78 -6.22 1.78
C LEU A 21 -0.51 -6.11 0.92
N GLU A 22 -0.65 -6.40 -0.37
CA GLU A 22 0.47 -6.43 -1.33
C GLU A 22 0.21 -5.49 -2.52
N GLY A 23 1.26 -4.84 -3.00
CA GLY A 23 1.28 -4.09 -4.26
C GLY A 23 2.54 -4.43 -5.07
N THR A 24 2.46 -4.32 -6.40
CA THR A 24 3.63 -4.45 -7.29
C THR A 24 4.54 -3.22 -7.25
N ASP A 25 4.02 -2.11 -6.74
CA ASP A 25 4.62 -0.80 -6.58
C ASP A 25 3.84 -0.01 -5.52
N ASP A 26 4.23 1.25 -5.29
CA ASP A 26 3.59 2.13 -4.31
C ASP A 26 2.12 2.39 -4.62
N ASP A 27 1.78 2.64 -5.89
CA ASP A 27 0.43 3.03 -6.28
C ASP A 27 -0.56 1.86 -6.16
N THR A 28 -0.12 0.66 -6.55
CA THR A 28 -0.90 -0.57 -6.39
C THR A 28 -1.08 -0.95 -4.92
N LEU A 29 -0.06 -0.76 -4.06
CA LEU A 29 -0.23 -0.98 -2.61
C LEU A 29 -1.22 0.03 -2.02
N VAL A 30 -1.11 1.31 -2.38
CA VAL A 30 -2.01 2.37 -1.89
C VAL A 30 -3.46 2.08 -2.30
N ALA A 31 -3.68 1.66 -3.54
CA ALA A 31 -5.01 1.27 -4.00
C ALA A 31 -5.57 0.07 -3.21
N ALA A 32 -4.73 -0.95 -2.95
CA ALA A 32 -5.12 -2.12 -2.17
C ALA A 32 -5.49 -1.74 -0.72
N VAL A 33 -4.67 -0.93 -0.06
CA VAL A 33 -4.92 -0.49 1.32
C VAL A 33 -6.18 0.36 1.41
N GLN A 34 -6.36 1.33 0.51
CA GLN A 34 -7.56 2.16 0.51
C GLN A 34 -8.84 1.35 0.23
N ALA A 35 -8.77 0.33 -0.63
CA ALA A 35 -9.89 -0.57 -0.87
C ALA A 35 -10.23 -1.39 0.39
N HIS A 36 -9.21 -1.94 1.06
CA HIS A 36 -9.36 -2.65 2.32
C HIS A 36 -9.99 -1.75 3.40
N LEU A 37 -9.50 -0.51 3.59
CA LEU A 37 -10.07 0.43 4.57
C LEU A 37 -11.55 0.71 4.28
N ARG A 38 -11.93 1.01 3.02
CA ARG A 38 -13.34 1.25 2.68
C ARG A 38 -14.25 0.04 2.97
N ALA A 39 -13.74 -1.18 2.77
CA ALA A 39 -14.52 -2.40 2.93
C ALA A 39 -14.59 -2.90 4.39
N VAL A 40 -13.48 -2.85 5.12
CA VAL A 40 -13.31 -3.49 6.44
C VAL A 40 -13.31 -2.46 7.58
N HIS A 41 -12.86 -1.23 7.31
CA HIS A 41 -12.70 -0.17 8.30
C HIS A 41 -13.23 1.18 7.76
N PRO A 42 -14.53 1.33 7.44
CA PRO A 42 -15.06 2.49 6.72
C PRO A 42 -14.95 3.83 7.46
N HIS A 43 -14.57 3.79 8.75
CA HIS A 43 -14.31 4.95 9.60
C HIS A 43 -12.82 5.37 9.60
N LEU A 44 -11.94 4.59 8.98
CA LEU A 44 -10.52 4.88 8.85
C LEU A 44 -10.20 5.33 7.42
N THR A 45 -9.34 6.33 7.33
CA THR A 45 -8.80 6.82 6.07
C THR A 45 -7.34 7.13 6.27
N TYR A 46 -6.50 6.57 5.40
CA TYR A 46 -5.09 6.92 5.30
C TYR A 46 -4.83 7.53 3.93
N ASP A 47 -4.05 8.60 3.93
CA ASP A 47 -3.52 9.15 2.69
C ASP A 47 -2.36 8.29 2.16
N ARG A 48 -1.90 8.63 0.95
CA ARG A 48 -0.83 7.90 0.27
C ARG A 48 0.46 7.87 1.11
N GLU A 49 0.83 8.99 1.71
CA GLU A 49 2.09 9.12 2.43
C GLU A 49 2.07 8.30 3.72
N GLN A 50 0.97 8.35 4.47
CA GLN A 50 0.75 7.52 5.65
C GLN A 50 0.84 6.02 5.33
N ILE A 51 0.21 5.59 4.23
CA ILE A 51 0.29 4.19 3.78
C ILE A 51 1.73 3.79 3.47
N LEU A 52 2.48 4.63 2.75
CA LEU A 52 3.85 4.32 2.36
C LEU A 52 4.84 4.39 3.53
N LEU A 53 4.57 5.17 4.57
CA LEU A 53 5.32 5.15 5.82
C LEU A 53 5.15 3.85 6.61
N MET A 54 4.00 3.18 6.45
CA MET A 54 3.71 1.89 7.08
C MET A 54 4.19 0.68 6.25
N ALA A 55 4.48 0.90 4.97
CA ALA A 55 4.89 -0.14 4.04
C ALA A 55 6.32 -0.64 4.30
N ARG A 56 6.57 -1.90 3.91
CA ARG A 56 7.85 -2.61 4.04
C ARG A 56 8.38 -3.03 2.67
#